data_AF-A0A7Y7M8P4-F1
#
_entry.id   AF-A0A7Y7M8P4-F1
#
_cell.length_a   1.000
_cell.length_b   1.000
_cell.length_c   1.000
_cell.angle_alpha   90.00
_cell.angle_beta   90.00
_cell.angle_gamma   90.00
#
_symmetry.space_group_name_H-M   'P 1'
#
loop_
_entity.id
_entity.type
_entity.pdbx_description
1 polymer ?
#
loop_
_entity_poly.entity_id
_entity_poly.type
_entity_poly.pdbx_seq_one_letter_code
_entity_poly.pdbx_strand_id
1 'polypeptide(L)' 'MPPGFSDDFRDALDRLFVWRRDVRHFRTDPVDPAVLDRLLATACLAPSVGLSEPW' A
#
# COMPACT_ATOMS: atom_id res chain seq x y z
N MET A 1 -21.52 -6.63 -9.68
CA MET A 1 -21.44 -6.74 -8.21
C MET A 1 -19.97 -6.68 -7.84
N PRO A 2 -19.53 -5.81 -6.91
CA PRO A 2 -18.15 -5.83 -6.46
C PRO A 2 -17.80 -7.24 -5.95
N PRO A 3 -16.54 -7.69 -6.09
CA PRO A 3 -16.13 -8.98 -5.58
C PRO A 3 -16.41 -9.04 -4.07
N GLY A 4 -17.00 -10.16 -3.62
CA GLY A 4 -17.19 -10.39 -2.20
C GLY A 4 -15.83 -10.71 -1.56
N PHE A 5 -15.31 -9.81 -0.74
CA PHE A 5 -14.13 -10.10 0.07
C PHE A 5 -14.49 -11.05 1.22
N SER A 6 -13.69 -12.10 1.41
CA SER A 6 -13.83 -13.04 2.52
C SER A 6 -13.63 -12.37 3.87
N ASP A 7 -14.19 -12.96 4.92
CA ASP A 7 -14.00 -12.49 6.29
C ASP A 7 -12.51 -12.50 6.68
N ASP A 8 -11.78 -13.56 6.29
CA ASP A 8 -10.33 -13.65 6.49
C ASP A 8 -9.56 -12.46 5.89
N PHE A 9 -9.96 -12.00 4.70
CA PHE A 9 -9.32 -10.86 4.05
C PHE A 9 -9.65 -9.56 4.79
N ARG A 10 -10.90 -9.38 5.23
CA ARG A 10 -11.33 -8.20 5.99
C ARG A 10 -10.58 -8.11 7.32
N ASP A 11 -10.47 -9.21 8.05
CA ASP A 11 -9.73 -9.30 9.30
C ASP A 11 -8.23 -9.02 9.10
N ALA A 12 -7.64 -9.53 8.02
CA ALA A 12 -6.25 -9.24 7.69
C ALA A 12 -6.02 -7.76 7.36
N LEU A 13 -6.94 -7.15 6.60
CA LEU A 13 -6.89 -5.74 6.25
C LEU A 13 -7.05 -4.84 7.49
N ASP A 14 -7.99 -5.16 8.39
CA ASP A 14 -8.18 -4.43 9.63
C ASP A 14 -6.94 -4.48 10.53
N ARG A 15 -6.33 -5.68 10.66
CA ARG A 15 -5.05 -5.83 11.36
C ARG A 15 -3.96 -4.99 10.72
N LEU A 16 -3.87 -4.97 9.39
CA LEU A 16 -2.88 -4.15 8.67
C LEU A 16 -3.04 -2.66 9.00
N PHE A 17 -4.28 -2.15 9.03
CA PHE A 17 -4.54 -0.75 9.39
C PHE A 17 -4.16 -0.42 10.84
N VAL A 18 -4.42 -1.33 11.79
CA VAL A 18 -4.02 -1.16 13.19
C VAL A 18 -2.50 -1.18 13.37
N TRP A 19 -1.79 -2.02 12.60
CA TRP A 19 -0.34 -2.15 12.68
C TRP A 19 0.42 -1.03 11.98
N ARG A 20 -0.16 -0.39 10.95
CA ARG A 20 0.51 0.68 10.21
C ARG A 20 0.78 1.88 11.12
N ARG A 21 2.04 2.32 11.18
CA ARG A 21 2.47 3.49 11.96
C ARG A 21 3.16 4.52 11.09
N ASP A 22 3.06 5.77 11.51
CA ASP A 22 3.96 6.85 11.08
C ASP A 22 5.32 6.63 11.74
N VAL A 23 6.18 5.83 11.09
CA VAL A 23 7.52 5.51 11.59
C VAL A 23 8.45 6.70 11.40
N ARG A 24 9.15 7.12 12.46
CA ARG A 24 10.02 8.32 12.45
C ARG A 24 11.52 8.03 12.58
N HIS A 25 11.89 6.77 12.78
CA HIS A 25 13.28 6.32 12.87
C HIS A 25 13.45 5.07 12.02
N PHE A 26 14.31 5.17 11.00
CA PHE A 26 14.55 4.09 10.04
C PHE A 26 15.95 3.51 10.24
N ARG A 27 16.10 2.22 9.92
CA ARG A 27 17.42 1.61 9.77
C ARG A 27 18.08 2.14 8.50
N THR A 28 19.41 2.11 8.46
CA THR A 28 20.21 2.55 7.30
C THR A 28 20.40 1.45 6.26
N ASP A 29 19.94 0.23 6.53
CA ASP A 29 19.99 -0.87 5.57
C ASP A 29 19.23 -0.50 4.29
N PRO A 30 19.79 -0.79 3.11
CA PRO A 30 19.12 -0.48 1.86
C PRO A 30 17.84 -1.31 1.73
N VAL A 31 16.81 -0.70 1.16
CA VAL A 31 15.62 -1.42 0.71
C VAL A 31 15.97 -2.13 -0.59
N ASP A 32 15.54 -3.39 -0.73
CA ASP A 32 15.66 -4.13 -1.99
C ASP A 32 14.98 -3.33 -3.12
N PRO A 33 15.68 -3.04 -4.23
CA PRO A 33 15.09 -2.31 -5.36
C PRO A 33 13.79 -2.92 -5.88
N ALA A 34 13.66 -4.25 -5.88
CA ALA A 34 12.45 -4.93 -6.34
C ALA A 34 11.24 -4.71 -5.43
N VAL A 35 11.47 -4.34 -4.17
CA VAL A 35 10.41 -3.92 -3.24
C VAL A 35 9.99 -2.49 -3.55
N LEU A 36 10.95 -1.59 -3.80
CA LEU A 36 10.67 -0.20 -4.14
C LEU A 36 9.85 -0.10 -5.44
N ASP A 37 10.25 -0.81 -6.49
CA ASP A 37 9.53 -0.81 -7.77
C ASP A 37 8.08 -1.27 -7.61
N ARG A 38 7.84 -2.30 -6.80
CA ARG A 38 6.50 -2.81 -6.53
C ARG A 38 5.65 -1.81 -5.75
N LEU A 39 6.22 -1.12 -4.79
CA LEU A 39 5.52 -0.09 -4.01
C LEU A 39 5.13 1.10 -4.89
N LEU A 40 6.04 1.56 -5.76
CA LEU A 40 5.76 2.63 -6.71
C LEU A 40 4.66 2.22 -7.70
N ALA A 41 4.77 1.03 -8.30
CA ALA A 41 3.73 0.51 -9.20
C ALA A 41 2.36 0.40 -8.49
N THR A 42 2.34 -0.01 -7.22
CA THR A 42 1.11 -0.08 -6.43
C THR A 42 0.54 1.31 -6.15
N ALA A 43 1.38 2.30 -5.85
CA ALA A 43 0.95 3.68 -5.61
C ALA A 43 0.29 4.29 -6.84
N CYS A 44 0.81 4.00 -8.05
CA CYS A 44 0.24 4.46 -9.31
C CYS A 44 -1.15 3.86 -9.63
N LEU A 45 -1.59 2.81 -8.91
CA LEU A 45 -2.96 2.29 -9.07
C LEU A 45 -4.02 3.18 -8.40
N ALA A 46 -3.62 4.17 -7.61
CA ALA A 46 -4.54 5.09 -6.97
C ALA A 46 -5.29 5.93 -8.03
N PRO A 47 -6.60 6.16 -7.88
CA PRO A 47 -7.33 7.03 -8.79
C PRO A 47 -6.86 8.48 -8.62
N SER A 48 -6.83 9.23 -9.72
CA SER A 48 -6.52 10.66 -9.75
C SER A 48 -7.61 11.47 -10.44
N VAL A 49 -7.72 12.75 -10.08
CA VAL A 49 -8.69 13.67 -10.68
C VAL A 49 -8.41 13.75 -12.18
N GLY A 50 -9.39 13.35 -13.00
CA GLY A 50 -9.27 13.37 -14.46
C GLY A 50 -8.13 12.51 -15.04
N LEU A 51 -7.66 11.48 -14.32
CA LEU A 51 -6.48 10.69 -14.71
C LEU A 51 -5.21 11.53 -14.92
N SER A 52 -5.06 12.60 -14.15
CA SER A 52 -3.93 13.53 -14.26
C SER A 52 -2.61 12.98 -13.72
N GLU A 53 -2.66 11.96 -12.86
CA GLU A 53 -1.47 11.30 -12.27
C GLU A 53 -0.41 12.29 -11.75
N PRO A 54 -0.76 13.25 -10.86
CA PRO A 54 0.09 14.40 -10.54
C PRO A 54 1.25 14.11 -9.56
N TRP A 55 1.51 12.82 -9.30
CA TRP A 55 2.57 12.35 -8.43
C TRP A 55 3.93 12.28 -9.16
#